data_AF-A0A960PVI7-F1
#
_entry.id   AF-A0A960PVI7-F1
#
_cell.length_a   1.000
_cell.length_b   1.000
_cell.length_c   1.000
_cell.angle_alpha   90.00
_cell.angle_beta   90.00
_cell.angle_gamma   90.00
#
_symmetry.space_group_name_H-M   'P 1'
#
loop_
_entity.id
_entity.type
_entity.pdbx_description
1 polymer ?
#
loop_
_entity_poly.entity_id
_entity_poly.type
_entity_poly.pdbx_seq_one_letter_code
_entity_poly.pdbx_strand_id
1 'polypeptide(L)'
;MKWIALLAMSGSLAWAQMRIVPHLTRANGGFETVILISNLVNDTQTYRIRPYLENGTGLPIVSGQVVPGAILRMMPSQLFGAMDVSHFVIEGDGDVNITLAYRDAKQQYSAAHVPINEQQAERFRIFPGELTDVADGLAVVNTSDSPLNVRIRQLNLAGDVLAEASLTSEPLDPMAKALYLFNDDFAHQEGSYFELDAGGDMAVVALRFALDGAPYFWQTAAIPMAPLPGPEMVGWVAVLEPHFHGVSGMVTIVDERTLRLDSFNYDGLGPDVYVYVAQDRDFINGMAVTPELRSTPYNNETVLITLPGNVTLADFNSVSIWCRQFSSDFGSGVFAPP
;
A
#
# COMPACT_ATOMS: atom_id res chain seq x y z
N MET A 1 25.58 2.62 7.21
CA MET A 1 24.71 3.81 7.42
C MET A 1 23.33 3.24 7.72
N LYS A 2 22.77 3.43 8.91
CA LYS A 2 21.45 2.87 9.28
C LYS A 2 20.38 3.92 8.91
N TRP A 3 19.53 3.62 7.94
CA TRP A 3 18.38 4.44 7.53
C TRP A 3 17.10 3.89 8.21
N ILE A 4 15.93 4.54 8.13
CA ILE A 4 14.72 4.25 8.97
C ILE A 4 13.46 4.39 8.14
N ALA A 5 12.27 3.99 8.64
CA ALA A 5 10.94 4.61 8.35
C ALA A 5 9.82 4.12 9.30
N LEU A 6 8.75 4.92 9.56
CA LEU A 6 7.63 4.80 10.57
C LEU A 6 6.25 4.19 10.14
N LEU A 7 5.83 3.00 10.60
CA LEU A 7 4.46 2.45 10.36
C LEU A 7 3.61 2.39 11.64
N ALA A 8 2.29 2.39 11.50
CA ALA A 8 1.29 1.99 12.49
C ALA A 8 0.12 1.11 12.01
N MET A 9 -0.77 0.74 12.92
CA MET A 9 -2.03 0.04 12.63
C MET A 9 -3.17 0.48 13.54
N SER A 10 -4.42 0.35 13.10
CA SER A 10 -5.62 0.37 13.97
C SER A 10 -6.54 -0.82 13.74
N GLY A 11 -7.42 -1.04 14.73
CA GLY A 11 -8.85 -1.12 14.42
C GLY A 11 -9.70 -2.00 15.36
N SER A 12 -10.94 -2.28 14.94
CA SER A 12 -11.86 -3.19 15.62
C SER A 12 -11.46 -4.69 15.60
N LEU A 13 -11.17 -5.18 16.81
CA LEU A 13 -11.21 -6.56 17.32
C LEU A 13 -10.04 -7.53 17.06
N ALA A 14 -8.99 -7.18 16.31
CA ALA A 14 -7.90 -8.14 16.05
C ALA A 14 -6.44 -7.64 16.08
N TRP A 15 -6.11 -6.40 16.48
CA TRP A 15 -4.81 -5.81 16.09
C TRP A 15 -3.98 -5.15 17.19
N ALA A 16 -2.66 -5.36 17.13
CA ALA A 16 -1.63 -4.66 17.90
C ALA A 16 -1.07 -3.49 17.06
N GLN A 17 -0.79 -2.34 17.66
CA GLN A 17 -0.36 -1.16 16.87
C GLN A 17 1.16 -1.17 16.64
N MET A 18 1.64 -1.28 15.40
CA MET A 18 3.09 -1.17 15.13
C MET A 18 3.59 0.28 15.27
N ARG A 19 4.86 0.49 15.60
CA ARG A 19 5.57 1.77 15.60
C ARG A 19 7.01 1.49 15.25
N ILE A 20 7.54 2.10 14.19
CA ILE A 20 8.94 1.89 13.85
C ILE A 20 9.80 2.97 14.48
N VAL A 21 10.89 2.56 15.15
CA VAL A 21 11.78 3.46 15.88
C VAL A 21 12.82 4.03 14.91
N PRO A 22 12.96 5.35 14.86
CA PRO A 22 14.06 6.00 14.17
C PRO A 22 15.36 5.88 14.93
N HIS A 23 16.37 5.34 14.26
CA HIS A 23 17.79 5.48 14.58
C HIS A 23 18.48 6.52 13.69
N LEU A 24 17.95 7.74 13.57
CA LEU A 24 18.56 8.74 12.69
C LEU A 24 19.76 9.35 13.40
N THR A 25 20.88 8.62 13.45
CA THR A 25 22.17 9.21 13.79
C THR A 25 23.16 8.92 12.66
N ARG A 26 23.19 9.83 11.67
CA ARG A 26 24.45 10.06 10.99
C ARG A 26 25.38 10.64 12.04
N ALA A 27 26.55 10.04 12.23
CA ALA A 27 27.61 10.66 13.01
C ALA A 27 27.74 12.12 12.55
N ASN A 28 27.50 13.07 13.47
CA ASN A 28 27.58 14.52 13.26
C ASN A 28 26.33 15.28 12.73
N GLY A 29 25.11 14.97 13.19
CA GLY A 29 23.96 15.91 13.11
C GLY A 29 22.63 15.36 12.63
N GLY A 30 22.17 14.25 13.21
CA GLY A 30 20.85 13.66 12.93
C GLY A 30 19.73 14.19 13.82
N PHE A 31 18.62 13.45 13.87
CA PHE A 31 17.47 13.77 14.72
C PHE A 31 17.45 12.88 15.96
N GLU A 32 17.05 13.46 17.09
CA GLU A 32 16.67 12.74 18.29
C GLU A 32 15.18 12.36 18.24
N THR A 33 14.89 11.06 18.36
CA THR A 33 13.53 10.56 18.50
C THR A 33 13.01 10.80 19.91
N VAL A 34 11.77 11.26 20.01
CA VAL A 34 10.99 11.37 21.24
C VAL A 34 9.71 10.56 21.08
N ILE A 35 9.39 9.75 22.09
CA ILE A 35 8.17 8.95 22.16
C ILE A 35 7.19 9.68 23.08
N LEU A 36 6.00 9.97 22.57
CA LEU A 36 4.89 10.55 23.31
C LEU A 36 3.86 9.45 23.55
N ILE A 37 3.52 9.17 24.81
CA ILE A 37 2.48 8.21 25.19
C ILE A 37 1.36 9.00 25.86
N SER A 38 0.20 9.09 25.22
CA SER A 38 -0.94 9.85 25.72
C SER A 38 -2.13 8.94 26.06
N ASN A 39 -2.81 9.30 27.13
CA ASN A 39 -4.08 8.71 27.52
C ASN A 39 -5.20 9.70 27.27
N LEU A 40 -6.11 9.34 26.36
CA LEU A 40 -7.20 10.20 25.93
C LEU A 40 -8.53 9.89 26.63
N VAL A 41 -8.55 8.91 27.53
CA VAL A 41 -9.76 8.48 28.23
C VAL A 41 -9.69 8.81 29.73
N ASN A 42 -10.83 8.64 30.41
CA ASN A 42 -11.04 9.08 31.79
C ASN A 42 -10.55 8.07 32.85
N ASP A 43 -9.97 6.94 32.43
CA ASP A 43 -9.43 5.90 33.30
C ASP A 43 -7.91 5.75 33.12
N THR A 44 -7.20 5.27 34.14
CA THR A 44 -5.75 5.01 34.02
C THR A 44 -5.51 3.84 33.08
N GLN A 45 -4.71 4.08 32.05
CA GLN A 45 -4.41 3.09 31.01
C GLN A 45 -3.06 2.45 31.23
N THR A 46 -2.95 1.16 30.89
CA THR A 46 -1.68 0.43 30.89
C THR A 46 -1.22 0.27 29.45
N TYR A 47 -0.04 0.78 29.13
CA TYR A 47 0.59 0.52 27.84
C TYR A 47 1.50 -0.71 27.95
N ARG A 48 1.53 -1.55 26.91
CA ARG A 48 2.55 -2.59 26.75
C ARG A 48 3.16 -2.48 25.36
N ILE A 49 4.47 -2.58 25.29
CA ILE A 49 5.25 -2.36 24.08
C ILE A 49 6.20 -3.53 23.92
N ARG A 50 6.06 -4.28 22.83
CA ARG A 50 7.02 -5.30 22.40
C ARG A 50 8.01 -4.70 21.42
N PRO A 51 9.28 -4.50 21.80
CA PRO A 51 10.32 -4.07 20.87
C PRO A 51 10.83 -5.25 20.02
N TYR A 52 11.45 -4.94 18.90
CA TYR A 52 12.04 -5.91 17.97
C TYR A 52 13.41 -5.44 17.49
N LEU A 53 14.31 -6.39 17.25
CA LEU A 53 15.54 -6.17 16.49
C LEU A 53 15.24 -6.01 14.99
N GLU A 54 16.24 -5.60 14.21
CA GLU A 54 16.09 -5.41 12.76
C GLU A 54 15.75 -6.71 12.02
N ASN A 55 16.22 -7.85 12.50
CA ASN A 55 15.92 -9.17 11.96
C ASN A 55 14.57 -9.76 12.44
N GLY A 56 13.73 -8.97 13.12
CA GLY A 56 12.43 -9.43 13.62
C GLY A 56 12.46 -10.20 14.94
N THR A 57 13.62 -10.35 15.57
CA THR A 57 13.69 -10.98 16.90
C THR A 57 12.98 -10.10 17.92
N GLY A 58 11.91 -10.63 18.54
CA GLY A 58 11.19 -9.96 19.61
C GLY A 58 12.03 -9.81 20.88
N LEU A 59 11.93 -8.63 21.50
CA LEU A 59 12.59 -8.26 22.75
C LEU A 59 11.60 -8.27 23.94
N PRO A 60 12.10 -8.22 25.18
CA PRO A 60 11.24 -8.18 26.37
C PRO A 60 10.25 -7.01 26.33
N ILE A 61 8.99 -7.29 26.70
CA ILE A 61 7.92 -6.29 26.75
C ILE A 61 8.26 -5.22 27.79
N VAL A 62 8.07 -3.96 27.41
CA VAL A 62 8.10 -2.81 28.30
C VAL A 62 6.66 -2.37 28.56
N SER A 63 6.33 -2.12 29.82
CA SER A 63 4.98 -1.67 30.20
C SER A 63 5.02 -0.59 31.26
N GLY A 64 3.98 0.24 31.29
CA GLY A 64 3.79 1.24 32.32
C GLY A 64 2.35 1.74 32.33
N GLN A 65 2.08 2.72 33.18
CA GLN A 65 0.76 3.33 33.31
C GLN A 65 0.79 4.80 32.90
N VAL A 66 -0.31 5.27 32.34
CA VAL A 66 -0.54 6.66 32.00
C VAL A 66 -1.91 7.07 32.55
N VAL A 67 -1.91 8.05 33.45
CA VAL A 67 -3.15 8.55 34.08
C VAL A 67 -4.00 9.36 33.08
N PRO A 68 -5.31 9.53 33.33
CA PRO A 68 -6.19 10.27 32.44
C PRO A 68 -5.65 11.64 32.03
N GLY A 69 -5.65 11.94 30.72
CA GLY A 69 -5.20 13.22 30.16
C GLY A 69 -3.69 13.47 30.23
N ALA A 70 -2.88 12.55 30.75
CA ALA A 70 -1.43 12.70 30.78
C ALA A 70 -0.79 12.37 29.42
N ILE A 71 0.33 13.05 29.15
CA ILE A 71 1.23 12.75 28.03
C ILE A 71 2.62 12.49 28.62
N LEU A 72 3.08 11.25 28.55
CA LEU A 72 4.44 10.88 28.91
C LEU A 72 5.36 11.20 27.73
N ARG A 73 6.43 11.95 27.98
CA ARG A 73 7.47 12.26 26.98
C ARG A 73 8.73 11.48 27.34
N MET A 74 9.07 10.48 26.54
CA MET A 74 10.18 9.56 26.82
C MET A 74 11.16 9.50 25.65
N MET A 75 12.45 9.49 25.96
CA MET A 75 13.49 9.12 24.99
C MET A 75 13.49 7.60 24.83
N PRO A 76 13.87 7.05 23.66
CA PRO A 76 14.04 5.61 23.48
C PRO A 76 14.92 4.96 24.55
N SER A 77 15.98 5.63 24.98
CA SER A 77 16.86 5.12 26.06
C SER A 77 16.18 5.05 27.43
N GLN A 78 15.17 5.88 27.70
CA GLN A 78 14.38 5.81 28.94
C GLN A 78 13.38 4.65 28.92
N LEU A 79 12.87 4.31 27.74
CA LEU A 79 11.88 3.25 27.56
C LEU A 79 12.54 1.88 27.37
N PHE A 80 13.62 1.81 26.59
CA PHE A 80 14.25 0.57 26.14
C PHE A 80 15.67 0.35 26.72
N GLY A 81 16.20 1.30 27.49
CA GLY A 81 17.56 1.20 28.02
C GLY A 81 18.61 1.12 26.91
N ALA A 82 19.42 0.06 26.93
CA ALA A 82 20.50 -0.19 25.96
C ALA A 82 20.11 -1.14 24.82
N MET A 83 18.82 -1.50 24.68
CA MET A 83 18.35 -2.39 23.62
C MET A 83 18.45 -1.72 22.24
N ASP A 84 18.96 -2.42 21.22
CA ASP A 84 19.02 -1.94 19.82
C ASP A 84 17.65 -2.13 19.14
N VAL A 85 16.64 -1.38 19.60
CA VAL A 85 15.25 -1.53 19.17
C VAL A 85 15.04 -0.94 17.78
N SER A 86 14.83 -1.77 16.76
CA SER A 86 14.57 -1.34 15.38
C SER A 86 13.16 -0.78 15.19
N HIS A 87 12.17 -1.45 15.78
CA HIS A 87 10.75 -1.09 15.78
C HIS A 87 10.08 -1.75 16.99
N PHE A 88 8.83 -1.41 17.25
CA PHE A 88 8.05 -2.02 18.31
C PHE A 88 6.58 -2.14 17.93
N VAL A 89 5.86 -2.96 18.66
CA VAL A 89 4.41 -3.12 18.57
C VAL A 89 3.82 -2.80 19.94
N ILE A 90 2.72 -2.08 19.96
CA ILE A 90 1.92 -1.78 21.13
C ILE A 90 0.93 -2.92 21.29
N GLU A 91 1.11 -3.68 22.35
CA GLU A 91 0.23 -4.77 22.72
C GLU A 91 -0.75 -4.23 23.78
N GLY A 92 -2.06 -4.33 23.55
CA GLY A 92 -3.05 -4.00 24.57
C GLY A 92 -3.96 -2.83 24.22
N ASP A 93 -4.38 -2.09 25.26
CA ASP A 93 -5.57 -1.23 25.23
C ASP A 93 -5.52 -0.15 24.15
N GLY A 94 -6.57 -0.08 23.33
CA GLY A 94 -6.67 0.84 22.20
C GLY A 94 -6.75 2.32 22.59
N ASP A 95 -6.90 2.59 23.88
CA ASP A 95 -7.05 3.91 24.47
C ASP A 95 -5.72 4.63 24.76
N VAL A 96 -4.59 3.93 24.62
CA VAL A 96 -3.27 4.55 24.64
C VAL A 96 -2.85 4.93 23.23
N ASN A 97 -2.64 6.22 23.01
CA ASN A 97 -2.04 6.70 21.77
C ASN A 97 -0.52 6.89 21.96
N ILE A 98 0.28 6.36 21.03
CA ILE A 98 1.72 6.61 20.99
C ILE A 98 2.09 7.34 19.71
N THR A 99 2.73 8.48 19.85
CA THR A 99 3.24 9.30 18.74
C THR A 99 4.75 9.42 18.81
N LEU A 100 5.41 9.50 17.66
CA LEU A 100 6.83 9.80 17.56
C LEU A 100 7.02 11.24 17.08
N ALA A 101 7.92 11.94 17.75
CA ALA A 101 8.36 13.28 17.38
C ALA A 101 9.89 13.29 17.21
N TYR A 102 10.38 14.25 16.44
CA TYR A 102 11.79 14.35 16.08
C TYR A 102 12.30 15.73 16.41
N ARG A 103 13.50 15.79 16.95
CA ARG A 103 14.19 17.04 17.20
C ARG A 103 15.53 17.03 16.49
N ASP A 104 15.83 18.06 15.71
CA ASP A 104 17.18 18.20 15.15
C ASP A 104 18.19 18.35 16.31
N ALA A 105 19.24 17.54 16.30
CA ALA A 105 20.28 17.58 17.33
C ALA A 105 21.12 18.87 17.28
N LYS A 106 21.12 19.60 16.16
CA LYS A 106 21.93 20.83 15.95
C LYS A 106 21.16 22.12 16.12
N GLN A 107 19.89 22.16 15.73
CA GLN A 107 19.08 23.37 15.77
C GLN A 107 17.78 23.04 16.49
N GLN A 108 17.34 23.87 17.44
CA GLN A 108 16.18 23.60 18.30
C GLN A 108 14.81 23.61 17.57
N TYR A 109 14.79 23.29 16.27
CA TYR A 109 13.58 23.15 15.49
C TYR A 109 12.94 21.77 15.75
N SER A 110 11.61 21.76 15.86
CA SER A 110 10.84 20.52 15.80
C SER A 110 10.83 20.07 14.34
N ALA A 111 11.33 18.88 14.05
CA ALA A 111 10.98 18.24 12.78
C ALA A 111 9.49 17.88 12.81
N ALA A 112 8.93 17.77 11.61
CA ALA A 112 7.53 17.49 11.36
C ALA A 112 6.98 16.38 12.28
N HIS A 113 5.73 16.53 12.72
CA HIS A 113 4.96 15.36 13.17
C HIS A 113 5.00 14.37 12.00
N VAL A 114 5.57 13.20 12.21
CA VAL A 114 5.46 12.12 11.21
C VAL A 114 4.18 11.38 11.57
N PRO A 115 3.15 11.45 10.72
CA PRO A 115 1.95 10.66 10.93
C PRO A 115 2.26 9.19 11.15
N ILE A 116 1.47 8.62 12.04
CA ILE A 116 1.39 7.20 12.37
C ILE A 116 0.62 6.56 11.20
N ASN A 117 1.26 5.79 10.31
CA ASN A 117 0.55 5.19 9.17
C ASN A 117 -0.18 3.92 9.60
N GLU A 118 -1.47 3.97 9.93
CA GLU A 118 -2.26 2.90 10.55
C GLU A 118 -2.67 1.69 9.68
N GLN A 119 -2.00 1.42 8.56
CA GLN A 119 -2.47 0.46 7.56
C GLN A 119 -1.39 -0.57 7.20
N GLN A 120 -1.75 -1.86 7.22
CA GLN A 120 -1.00 -2.95 6.58
C GLN A 120 -1.73 -3.33 5.29
N ALA A 121 -0.95 -3.71 4.29
CA ALA A 121 -1.47 -4.24 3.04
C ALA A 121 -0.38 -5.07 2.38
N GLU A 122 -0.78 -5.93 1.45
CA GLU A 122 0.15 -6.64 0.58
C GLU A 122 0.78 -5.73 -0.48
N ARG A 123 0.15 -4.58 -0.73
CA ARG A 123 0.53 -3.63 -1.79
C ARG A 123 0.43 -2.18 -1.34
N PHE A 124 1.38 -1.38 -1.80
CA PHE A 124 1.41 0.05 -1.54
C PHE A 124 1.80 0.83 -2.79
N ARG A 125 1.20 2.01 -2.98
CA ARG A 125 1.62 3.01 -3.96
C ARG A 125 2.33 4.16 -3.26
N ILE A 126 3.45 4.60 -3.81
CA ILE A 126 4.23 5.73 -3.32
C ILE A 126 4.46 6.72 -4.45
N PHE A 127 4.22 8.00 -4.15
CA PHE A 127 4.57 9.10 -5.04
C PHE A 127 5.90 9.70 -4.56
N PRO A 128 7.01 9.47 -5.30
CA PRO A 128 8.29 10.07 -4.97
C PRO A 128 8.24 11.58 -5.24
N GLY A 129 9.21 12.29 -4.72
CA GLY A 129 9.45 13.69 -5.04
C GLY A 129 10.31 13.79 -6.28
N GLU A 130 10.71 15.01 -6.60
CA GLU A 130 11.79 15.23 -7.56
C GLU A 130 13.09 14.67 -6.95
N LEU A 131 13.46 13.44 -7.32
CA LEU A 131 14.61 12.68 -6.80
C LEU A 131 15.98 13.33 -7.12
N THR A 132 15.99 14.52 -7.72
CA THR A 132 17.18 15.31 -8.01
C THR A 132 17.72 16.06 -6.80
N ASP A 133 16.84 16.56 -5.94
CA ASP A 133 17.21 17.37 -4.76
C ASP A 133 16.98 16.63 -3.43
N VAL A 134 16.30 15.49 -3.51
CA VAL A 134 15.92 14.67 -2.36
C VAL A 134 16.19 13.20 -2.62
N ALA A 135 16.48 12.47 -1.55
CA ALA A 135 16.42 11.01 -1.56
C ALA A 135 15.07 10.58 -1.01
N ASP A 136 14.36 9.74 -1.77
CA ASP A 136 13.20 9.03 -1.25
C ASP A 136 13.58 7.59 -0.93
N GLY A 137 12.98 7.04 0.11
CA GLY A 137 13.21 5.68 0.53
C GLY A 137 12.06 5.10 1.31
N LEU A 138 12.24 3.86 1.72
CA LEU A 138 11.25 3.05 2.41
C LEU A 138 11.88 2.43 3.66
N ALA A 139 11.07 2.26 4.70
CA ALA A 139 11.21 1.09 5.54
C ALA A 139 9.96 0.25 5.45
N VAL A 140 10.21 -1.04 5.38
CA VAL A 140 9.19 -2.07 5.28
C VAL A 140 9.41 -3.03 6.43
N VAL A 141 8.37 -3.31 7.20
CA VAL A 141 8.36 -4.43 8.15
C VAL A 141 7.46 -5.52 7.58
N ASN A 142 7.93 -6.76 7.59
CA ASN A 142 7.07 -7.89 7.30
C ASN A 142 6.11 -8.11 8.47
N THR A 143 4.81 -7.94 8.25
CA THR A 143 3.79 -8.13 9.27
C THR A 143 3.02 -9.44 9.16
N SER A 144 3.37 -10.24 8.15
CA SER A 144 2.86 -11.59 7.93
C SER A 144 3.56 -12.61 8.83
N ASP A 145 2.94 -13.77 8.97
CA ASP A 145 3.49 -14.93 9.70
C ASP A 145 4.50 -15.75 8.86
N SER A 146 4.74 -15.37 7.61
CA SER A 146 5.65 -16.03 6.67
C SER A 146 6.68 -15.04 6.09
N PRO A 147 7.86 -15.51 5.63
CA PRO A 147 8.83 -14.64 4.96
C PRO A 147 8.27 -14.00 3.68
N LEU A 148 8.58 -12.73 3.44
CA LEU A 148 8.06 -11.95 2.31
C LEU A 148 9.13 -11.57 1.29
N ASN A 149 8.83 -11.76 0.00
CA ASN A 149 9.63 -11.19 -1.08
C ASN A 149 8.96 -9.90 -1.55
N VAL A 150 9.51 -8.75 -1.15
CA VAL A 150 8.94 -7.45 -1.50
C VAL A 150 9.54 -6.98 -2.82
N ARG A 151 8.69 -6.90 -3.85
CA ARG A 151 9.02 -6.34 -5.16
C ARG A 151 8.68 -4.85 -5.20
N ILE A 152 9.52 -4.07 -5.85
CA ILE A 152 9.35 -2.63 -6.05
C ILE A 152 9.36 -2.37 -7.56
N ARG A 153 8.31 -1.75 -8.07
CA ARG A 153 8.21 -1.34 -9.48
C ARG A 153 8.15 0.17 -9.57
N GLN A 154 8.89 0.77 -10.49
CA GLN A 154 8.71 2.15 -10.92
C GLN A 154 7.81 2.16 -12.15
N LEU A 155 6.76 2.97 -12.13
CA LEU A 155 5.78 3.06 -13.22
C LEU A 155 5.63 4.50 -13.69
N ASN A 156 5.35 4.71 -14.98
CA ASN A 156 4.89 6.00 -15.48
C ASN A 156 3.40 6.23 -15.15
N LEU A 157 2.87 7.43 -15.36
CA LEU A 157 1.43 7.72 -15.15
C LEU A 157 0.47 6.89 -16.03
N ALA A 158 0.95 6.31 -17.13
CA ALA A 158 0.16 5.39 -17.96
C ALA A 158 0.13 3.96 -17.38
N GLY A 159 0.91 3.69 -16.33
CA GLY A 159 1.01 2.38 -15.68
C GLY A 159 2.01 1.43 -16.32
N ASP A 160 2.87 1.88 -17.23
CA ASP A 160 3.93 1.03 -17.79
C ASP A 160 5.07 0.86 -16.77
N VAL A 161 5.60 -0.37 -16.63
CA VAL A 161 6.80 -0.60 -15.81
C VAL A 161 8.00 0.06 -16.50
N LEU A 162 8.68 0.94 -15.80
CA LEU A 162 9.93 1.56 -16.22
C LEU A 162 11.14 0.77 -15.70
N ALA A 163 11.06 0.29 -14.46
CA ALA A 163 12.09 -0.48 -13.79
C ALA A 163 11.49 -1.31 -12.65
N GLU A 164 12.20 -2.35 -12.23
CA GLU A 164 11.82 -3.22 -11.12
C GLU A 164 13.06 -3.60 -10.29
N ALA A 165 12.89 -3.70 -8.98
CA ALA A 165 13.89 -4.19 -8.05
C ALA A 165 13.24 -5.02 -6.94
N SER A 166 14.05 -5.74 -6.17
CA SER A 166 13.64 -6.37 -4.92
C SER A 166 14.12 -5.54 -3.75
N LEU A 167 13.29 -5.41 -2.72
CA LEU A 167 13.63 -4.67 -1.50
C LEU A 167 14.90 -5.20 -0.82
N THR A 168 15.03 -6.52 -0.80
CA THR A 168 16.18 -7.26 -0.25
C THR A 168 16.53 -8.42 -1.18
N SER A 169 17.77 -8.92 -1.09
CA SER A 169 18.22 -10.08 -1.87
C SER A 169 17.63 -11.41 -1.39
N GLU A 170 17.20 -11.46 -0.13
CA GLU A 170 16.58 -12.60 0.53
C GLU A 170 15.21 -12.20 1.09
N PRO A 171 14.26 -13.13 1.25
CA PRO A 171 12.97 -12.85 1.85
C PRO A 171 13.10 -12.21 3.24
N LEU A 172 12.23 -11.24 3.53
CA LEU A 172 12.17 -10.58 4.82
C LEU A 172 11.44 -11.50 5.80
N ASP A 173 12.13 -11.98 6.84
CA ASP A 173 11.52 -12.83 7.89
C ASP A 173 10.37 -12.11 8.62
N PRO A 174 9.43 -12.84 9.27
CA PRO A 174 8.37 -12.23 10.08
C PRO A 174 8.90 -11.21 11.08
N MET A 175 8.28 -10.03 11.12
CA MET A 175 8.70 -8.85 11.89
C MET A 175 10.10 -8.32 11.53
N ALA A 176 10.83 -8.85 10.55
CA ALA A 176 12.07 -8.23 10.12
C ALA A 176 11.77 -6.92 9.39
N LYS A 177 12.71 -5.97 9.53
CA LYS A 177 12.65 -4.64 8.90
C LYS A 177 13.72 -4.54 7.84
N ALA A 178 13.33 -4.08 6.67
CA ALA A 178 14.25 -3.67 5.61
C ALA A 178 14.12 -2.18 5.31
N LEU A 179 15.20 -1.63 4.77
CA LEU A 179 15.34 -0.23 4.42
C LEU A 179 15.79 -0.16 2.97
N TYR A 180 15.26 0.82 2.24
CA TYR A 180 15.52 0.90 0.82
C TYR A 180 15.55 2.35 0.35
N LEU A 181 16.49 2.71 -0.52
CA LEU A 181 16.58 4.04 -1.11
C LEU A 181 16.31 3.89 -2.60
N PHE A 182 15.33 4.62 -3.13
CA PHE A 182 14.99 4.50 -4.54
C PHE A 182 16.12 4.97 -5.45
N ASN A 183 16.87 5.98 -5.02
CA ASN A 183 17.97 6.57 -5.79
C ASN A 183 19.12 5.59 -6.10
N ASP A 184 19.20 4.44 -5.41
CA ASP A 184 20.27 3.46 -5.63
C ASP A 184 20.00 2.62 -6.90
N ASP A 185 18.74 2.25 -7.15
CA ASP A 185 18.35 1.31 -8.21
C ASP A 185 17.45 1.92 -9.29
N PHE A 186 16.84 3.08 -9.02
CA PHE A 186 15.86 3.71 -9.91
C PHE A 186 16.34 5.06 -10.42
N ALA A 187 16.29 5.23 -11.74
CA ALA A 187 16.56 6.52 -12.36
C ALA A 187 15.44 7.52 -12.04
N HIS A 188 15.81 8.80 -11.86
CA HIS A 188 14.82 9.85 -11.74
C HIS A 188 13.97 9.94 -13.01
N GLN A 189 12.65 9.83 -12.84
CA GLN A 189 11.68 9.99 -13.90
C GLN A 189 10.53 10.88 -13.40
N GLU A 190 10.39 12.06 -13.99
CA GLU A 190 9.27 12.95 -13.72
C GLU A 190 7.94 12.26 -14.10
N GLY A 191 6.91 12.42 -13.27
CA GLY A 191 5.63 11.74 -13.49
C GLY A 191 5.72 10.21 -13.36
N SER A 192 6.64 9.71 -12.54
CA SER A 192 6.65 8.29 -12.13
C SER A 192 6.17 8.11 -10.70
N TYR A 193 5.71 6.91 -10.40
CA TYR A 193 5.36 6.47 -9.05
C TYR A 193 5.91 5.06 -8.81
N PHE A 194 5.91 4.65 -7.55
CA PHE A 194 6.34 3.32 -7.15
C PHE A 194 5.18 2.48 -6.66
N GLU A 195 5.18 1.19 -6.98
CA GLU A 195 4.33 0.19 -6.35
C GLU A 195 5.19 -0.87 -5.66
N LEU A 196 4.79 -1.23 -4.44
CA LEU A 196 5.30 -2.39 -3.73
C LEU A 196 4.29 -3.51 -3.80
N ASP A 197 4.79 -4.74 -3.89
CA ASP A 197 4.01 -5.97 -3.88
C ASP A 197 4.79 -7.06 -3.15
N ALA A 198 4.18 -7.66 -2.12
CA ALA A 198 4.85 -8.63 -1.25
C ALA A 198 4.14 -10.00 -1.17
N GLY A 199 2.93 -10.15 -1.71
CA GLY A 199 2.12 -11.36 -1.57
C GLY A 199 1.74 -11.73 -0.12
N GLY A 200 1.85 -10.78 0.80
CA GLY A 200 1.45 -10.88 2.19
C GLY A 200 1.58 -9.53 2.89
N ASP A 201 0.88 -9.36 4.01
CA ASP A 201 0.79 -8.10 4.73
C ASP A 201 2.16 -7.57 5.14
N MET A 202 2.38 -6.31 4.77
CA MET A 202 3.54 -5.55 5.17
C MET A 202 3.15 -4.17 5.67
N ALA A 203 4.10 -3.61 6.39
CA ALA A 203 4.09 -2.31 6.98
C ALA A 203 5.02 -1.39 6.20
N VAL A 204 4.51 -0.48 5.37
CA VAL A 204 5.33 0.45 4.58
C VAL A 204 5.26 1.90 5.04
N VAL A 205 6.43 2.54 4.94
CA VAL A 205 6.58 3.94 5.25
C VAL A 205 7.57 4.53 4.29
N ALA A 206 7.13 5.57 3.59
CA ALA A 206 7.96 6.26 2.65
C ALA A 206 8.51 7.54 3.27
N LEU A 207 9.81 7.70 3.16
CA LEU A 207 10.54 8.83 3.70
C LEU A 207 11.20 9.63 2.62
N ARG A 208 11.36 10.92 2.91
CA ARG A 208 12.17 11.83 2.13
C ARG A 208 13.22 12.52 2.98
N PHE A 209 14.40 12.67 2.40
CA PHE A 209 15.54 13.37 2.99
C PHE A 209 16.14 14.33 1.97
N ALA A 210 16.56 15.52 2.40
CA ALA A 210 17.32 16.43 1.55
C ALA A 210 18.76 15.91 1.33
N LEU A 211 19.25 15.98 0.10
CA LEU A 211 20.61 15.53 -0.25
C LEU A 211 21.69 16.57 0.12
N ASP A 212 21.31 17.84 0.28
CA ASP A 212 22.18 19.00 0.44
C ASP A 212 22.55 19.36 1.90
N GLY A 213 22.30 18.44 2.84
CA GLY A 213 22.63 18.64 4.26
C GLY A 213 21.63 19.51 5.03
N ALA A 214 20.50 19.88 4.42
CA ALA A 214 19.39 20.47 5.13
C ALA A 214 18.71 19.43 6.06
N PRO A 215 18.34 19.79 7.30
CA PRO A 215 17.74 18.88 8.28
C PRO A 215 16.24 18.74 8.04
N TYR A 216 15.84 18.53 6.79
CA TYR A 216 14.44 18.33 6.45
C TYR A 216 14.19 16.85 6.23
N PHE A 217 13.36 16.32 7.11
CA PHE A 217 12.78 14.99 7.03
C PHE A 217 11.28 15.16 6.91
N TRP A 218 10.70 14.63 5.85
CA TRP A 218 9.26 14.60 5.71
C TRP A 218 8.81 13.27 5.12
N GLN A 219 7.58 12.90 5.46
CA GLN A 219 6.94 11.71 4.94
C GLN A 219 6.49 11.98 3.50
N THR A 220 6.61 10.96 2.65
CA THR A 220 5.78 10.89 1.46
C THR A 220 4.69 9.83 1.66
N ALA A 221 3.57 10.00 0.96
CA ALA A 221 2.43 9.10 1.13
C ALA A 221 2.80 7.70 0.63
N ALA A 222 2.70 6.71 1.52
CA ALA A 222 2.59 5.31 1.17
C ALA A 222 1.11 4.94 1.32
N ILE A 223 0.43 4.79 0.19
CA ILE A 223 -1.02 4.58 0.12
C ILE A 223 -1.22 3.07 -0.04
N PRO A 224 -1.86 2.36 0.90
CA PRO A 224 -2.16 0.96 0.67
C PRO A 224 -3.09 0.83 -0.52
N MET A 225 -2.84 -0.21 -1.31
CA MET A 225 -3.66 -0.56 -2.44
C MET A 225 -4.55 -1.74 -2.05
N ALA A 226 -5.67 -1.90 -2.74
CA ALA A 226 -6.42 -3.14 -2.65
C ALA A 226 -5.49 -4.32 -3.00
N PRO A 227 -5.63 -5.47 -2.32
CA PRO A 227 -4.98 -6.69 -2.77
C PRO A 227 -5.27 -6.91 -4.25
N LEU A 228 -4.32 -7.50 -4.97
CA LEU A 228 -4.65 -8.06 -6.28
C LEU A 228 -5.84 -9.01 -6.12
N PRO A 229 -6.67 -9.24 -7.16
CA PRO A 229 -7.68 -10.27 -7.08
C PRO A 229 -6.95 -11.55 -6.69
N GLY A 230 -7.21 -12.01 -5.48
CA GLY A 230 -6.52 -13.18 -4.98
C GLY A 230 -6.90 -14.40 -5.81
N PRO A 231 -6.26 -15.55 -5.55
CA PRO A 231 -6.77 -16.85 -6.00
C PRO A 231 -8.25 -17.06 -5.64
N GLU A 232 -8.76 -16.36 -4.63
CA GLU A 232 -10.16 -16.38 -4.22
C GLU A 232 -11.13 -15.74 -5.23
N MET A 233 -10.71 -14.72 -5.99
CA MET A 233 -11.50 -14.08 -7.04
C MET A 233 -11.36 -14.80 -8.38
N VAL A 234 -10.30 -15.58 -8.57
CA VAL A 234 -10.17 -16.46 -9.74
C VAL A 234 -11.35 -17.43 -9.77
N GLY A 235 -12.05 -17.45 -10.89
CA GLY A 235 -13.29 -18.20 -11.08
C GLY A 235 -14.56 -17.44 -10.70
N TRP A 236 -14.48 -16.23 -10.15
CA TRP A 236 -15.66 -15.38 -9.98
C TRP A 236 -16.28 -15.04 -11.33
N VAL A 237 -17.60 -14.93 -11.33
CA VAL A 237 -18.41 -14.75 -12.53
C VAL A 237 -19.25 -13.48 -12.43
N ALA A 238 -19.37 -12.78 -13.55
CA ALA A 238 -20.35 -11.74 -13.77
C ALA A 238 -21.23 -12.14 -14.96
N VAL A 239 -22.53 -12.35 -14.71
CA VAL A 239 -23.49 -12.56 -15.79
C VAL A 239 -23.87 -11.20 -16.35
N LEU A 240 -23.74 -11.01 -17.67
CA LEU A 240 -24.09 -9.75 -18.32
C LEU A 240 -25.62 -9.62 -18.38
N GLU A 241 -26.15 -8.63 -17.65
CA GLU A 241 -27.54 -8.21 -17.73
C GLU A 241 -27.74 -7.44 -19.05
N PRO A 242 -28.60 -7.92 -19.96
CA PRO A 242 -28.77 -7.29 -21.27
C PRO A 242 -29.48 -5.94 -21.14
N HIS A 243 -28.96 -4.90 -21.79
CA HIS A 243 -29.61 -3.59 -21.90
C HIS A 243 -29.88 -3.22 -23.36
N PHE A 244 -28.86 -3.27 -24.21
CA PHE A 244 -28.96 -2.94 -25.62
C PHE A 244 -28.13 -3.90 -26.48
N HIS A 245 -28.37 -3.88 -27.79
CA HIS A 245 -27.51 -4.55 -28.78
C HIS A 245 -27.31 -6.07 -28.60
N GLY A 246 -28.26 -6.73 -27.94
CA GLY A 246 -28.24 -8.18 -27.72
C GLY A 246 -27.08 -8.66 -26.86
N VAL A 247 -26.46 -7.77 -26.06
CA VAL A 247 -25.35 -8.13 -25.18
C VAL A 247 -25.80 -9.18 -24.18
N SER A 248 -25.13 -10.33 -24.20
CA SER A 248 -25.32 -11.39 -23.22
C SER A 248 -24.08 -12.27 -23.16
N GLY A 249 -23.93 -13.00 -22.07
CA GLY A 249 -22.79 -13.87 -21.82
C GLY A 249 -22.41 -13.87 -20.35
N MET A 250 -21.38 -14.64 -20.03
CA MET A 250 -20.82 -14.73 -18.70
C MET A 250 -19.34 -14.34 -18.75
N VAL A 251 -18.91 -13.45 -17.86
CA VAL A 251 -17.52 -13.02 -17.75
C VAL A 251 -16.91 -13.70 -16.54
N THR A 252 -15.80 -14.41 -16.73
CA THR A 252 -15.06 -15.10 -15.66
C THR A 252 -13.70 -14.46 -15.45
N ILE A 253 -13.29 -14.26 -14.20
CA ILE A 253 -11.92 -13.88 -13.84
C ILE A 253 -11.03 -15.13 -13.95
N VAL A 254 -10.06 -15.13 -14.87
CA VAL A 254 -9.16 -16.27 -15.11
C VAL A 254 -7.89 -16.17 -14.27
N ASP A 255 -7.37 -14.95 -14.13
CA ASP A 255 -6.21 -14.58 -13.32
C ASP A 255 -6.29 -13.08 -12.99
N GLU A 256 -5.23 -12.52 -12.39
CA GLU A 256 -5.12 -11.11 -12.00
C GLU A 256 -5.45 -10.09 -13.11
N ARG A 257 -5.32 -10.49 -14.37
CA ARG A 257 -5.36 -9.61 -15.55
C ARG A 257 -6.13 -10.18 -16.74
N THR A 258 -6.69 -11.37 -16.61
CA THR A 258 -7.38 -12.04 -17.72
C THR A 258 -8.86 -12.24 -17.40
N LEU A 259 -9.71 -11.74 -18.28
CA LEU A 259 -11.14 -12.03 -18.32
C LEU A 259 -11.43 -13.01 -19.47
N ARG A 260 -12.34 -13.96 -19.22
CA ARG A 260 -12.92 -14.81 -20.28
C ARG A 260 -14.40 -14.54 -20.38
N LEU A 261 -14.87 -14.13 -21.55
CA LEU A 261 -16.28 -14.02 -21.87
C LEU A 261 -16.70 -15.32 -22.54
N ASP A 262 -17.69 -16.00 -21.97
CA ASP A 262 -18.27 -17.24 -22.48
C ASP A 262 -19.68 -17.00 -22.99
N SER A 263 -20.04 -17.71 -24.07
CA SER A 263 -21.35 -17.58 -24.75
C SER A 263 -21.68 -16.12 -25.09
N PHE A 264 -20.67 -15.34 -25.47
CA PHE A 264 -20.79 -13.91 -25.68
C PHE A 264 -21.56 -13.61 -26.97
N ASN A 265 -22.60 -12.78 -26.84
CA ASN A 265 -23.35 -12.24 -27.97
C ASN A 265 -23.32 -10.71 -27.94
N TYR A 266 -23.19 -10.12 -29.12
CA TYR A 266 -23.29 -8.67 -29.34
C TYR A 266 -23.51 -8.44 -30.83
N ASP A 267 -24.47 -7.59 -31.22
CA ASP A 267 -24.87 -7.41 -32.62
C ASP A 267 -23.85 -6.64 -33.49
N GLY A 268 -22.82 -6.02 -32.90
CA GLY A 268 -21.79 -5.27 -33.63
C GLY A 268 -22.25 -3.90 -34.15
N LEU A 269 -23.45 -3.42 -33.81
CA LEU A 269 -24.04 -2.20 -34.38
C LEU A 269 -23.74 -0.92 -33.58
N GLY A 270 -23.02 -1.03 -32.46
CA GLY A 270 -22.59 0.12 -31.68
C GLY A 270 -21.38 0.81 -32.33
N PRO A 271 -21.26 2.15 -32.24
CA PRO A 271 -20.25 2.89 -33.00
C PRO A 271 -18.89 3.11 -32.32
N ASP A 272 -18.77 2.87 -31.01
CA ASP A 272 -17.52 3.04 -30.24
C ASP A 272 -17.57 2.19 -28.94
N VAL A 273 -17.51 0.86 -29.09
CA VAL A 273 -17.85 -0.11 -28.02
C VAL A 273 -16.64 -0.88 -27.51
N TYR A 274 -16.54 -1.06 -26.20
CA TYR A 274 -15.41 -1.72 -25.54
C TYR A 274 -15.90 -2.61 -24.40
N VAL A 275 -15.01 -3.46 -23.88
CA VAL A 275 -15.21 -4.02 -22.53
C VAL A 275 -14.64 -3.03 -21.52
N TYR A 276 -15.46 -2.65 -20.55
CA TYR A 276 -15.11 -1.76 -19.46
C TYR A 276 -15.10 -2.51 -18.13
N VAL A 277 -14.21 -2.11 -17.23
CA VAL A 277 -14.25 -2.50 -15.82
C VAL A 277 -14.43 -1.27 -14.95
N ALA A 278 -15.13 -1.41 -13.84
CA ALA A 278 -15.38 -0.33 -12.90
C ALA A 278 -15.55 -0.84 -11.47
N GLN A 279 -15.37 0.07 -10.52
CA GLN A 279 -15.78 -0.13 -9.14
C GLN A 279 -17.27 0.25 -9.01
N ASP A 280 -18.06 -0.62 -8.39
CA ASP A 280 -19.47 -0.41 -8.04
C ASP A 280 -20.36 0.05 -9.22
N ARG A 281 -20.13 -0.52 -10.42
CA ARG A 281 -20.82 -0.20 -11.68
C ARG A 281 -20.68 1.26 -12.14
N ASP A 282 -19.70 2.03 -11.64
CA ASP A 282 -19.42 3.39 -12.11
C ASP A 282 -18.67 3.39 -13.46
N PHE A 283 -19.32 2.90 -14.51
CA PHE A 283 -18.72 2.76 -15.85
C PHE A 283 -18.45 4.09 -16.56
N ILE A 284 -19.07 5.18 -16.09
CA ILE A 284 -18.77 6.55 -16.56
C ILE A 284 -17.31 6.91 -16.20
N ASN A 285 -16.87 6.54 -15.00
CA ASN A 285 -15.49 6.68 -14.54
C ASN A 285 -14.67 5.38 -14.67
N GLY A 286 -15.21 4.38 -15.35
CA GLY A 286 -14.58 3.09 -15.58
C GLY A 286 -13.50 3.13 -16.65
N MET A 287 -12.82 2.00 -16.83
CA MET A 287 -11.69 1.88 -17.76
C MET A 287 -11.99 0.87 -18.86
N ALA A 288 -11.71 1.26 -20.11
CA ALA A 288 -11.67 0.33 -21.23
C ALA A 288 -10.49 -0.66 -21.07
N VAL A 289 -10.78 -1.96 -21.10
CA VAL A 289 -9.78 -3.04 -20.97
C VAL A 289 -9.50 -3.77 -22.28
N THR A 290 -10.18 -3.38 -23.36
CA THR A 290 -9.95 -3.88 -24.72
C THR A 290 -9.70 -2.71 -25.68
N PRO A 291 -9.16 -2.99 -26.88
CA PRO A 291 -9.46 -2.19 -28.06
C PRO A 291 -10.97 -2.17 -28.36
N GLU A 292 -11.38 -1.35 -29.34
CA GLU A 292 -12.77 -1.33 -29.79
C GLU A 292 -13.20 -2.75 -30.24
N LEU A 293 -14.37 -3.18 -29.78
CA LEU A 293 -14.98 -4.43 -30.23
C LEU A 293 -15.31 -4.32 -31.71
N ARG A 294 -15.12 -5.42 -32.44
CA ARG A 294 -15.35 -5.42 -33.89
C ARG A 294 -16.80 -5.09 -34.23
N SER A 295 -17.00 -4.38 -35.33
CA SER A 295 -18.34 -4.08 -35.89
C SER A 295 -18.99 -5.30 -36.59
N THR A 296 -18.50 -6.51 -36.33
CA THR A 296 -19.13 -7.75 -36.81
C THR A 296 -19.73 -8.48 -35.61
N PRO A 297 -20.90 -9.12 -35.75
CA PRO A 297 -21.57 -9.72 -34.59
C PRO A 297 -20.72 -10.80 -33.92
N TYR A 298 -20.76 -10.82 -32.59
CA TYR A 298 -20.36 -11.96 -31.78
C TYR A 298 -21.58 -12.85 -31.60
N ASN A 299 -21.46 -14.15 -31.93
CA ASN A 299 -22.56 -15.11 -31.81
C ASN A 299 -22.10 -16.33 -31.00
N ASN A 300 -22.43 -16.35 -29.72
CA ASN A 300 -22.08 -17.41 -28.78
C ASN A 300 -20.57 -17.72 -28.78
N GLU A 301 -19.75 -16.67 -28.74
CA GLU A 301 -18.30 -16.79 -28.83
C GLU A 301 -17.63 -16.83 -27.45
N THR A 302 -16.44 -17.43 -27.40
CA THR A 302 -15.53 -17.30 -26.26
C THR A 302 -14.44 -16.29 -26.60
N VAL A 303 -14.29 -15.26 -25.78
CA VAL A 303 -13.31 -14.18 -25.96
C VAL A 303 -12.43 -14.09 -24.72
N LEU A 304 -11.11 -14.10 -24.91
CA LEU A 304 -10.13 -13.82 -23.85
C LEU A 304 -9.66 -12.38 -23.95
N ILE A 305 -9.66 -11.69 -22.82
CA ILE A 305 -9.26 -10.29 -22.70
C ILE A 305 -8.17 -10.21 -21.65
N THR A 306 -7.03 -9.67 -22.04
CA THR A 306 -5.96 -9.32 -21.10
C THR A 306 -5.98 -7.82 -20.87
N LEU A 307 -6.12 -7.41 -19.61
CA LEU A 307 -6.11 -6.01 -19.19
C LEU A 307 -4.81 -5.31 -19.64
N PRO A 308 -4.83 -4.04 -20.07
CA PRO A 308 -3.66 -3.32 -20.55
C PRO A 308 -2.68 -2.91 -19.42
N GLY A 309 -1.43 -2.61 -19.79
CA GLY A 309 -0.44 -1.95 -18.91
C GLY A 309 -0.01 -2.80 -17.71
N ASN A 310 -0.24 -2.30 -16.49
CA ASN A 310 -0.23 -3.05 -15.22
C ASN A 310 -1.57 -3.01 -14.51
N VAL A 311 -2.66 -2.78 -15.25
CA VAL A 311 -3.98 -2.72 -14.66
C VAL A 311 -4.42 -4.13 -14.29
N THR A 312 -4.97 -4.26 -13.09
CA THR A 312 -5.37 -5.53 -12.50
C THR A 312 -6.82 -5.45 -12.07
N LEU A 313 -7.51 -6.58 -11.95
CA LEU A 313 -8.91 -6.61 -11.54
C LEU A 313 -9.10 -6.28 -10.03
N ALA A 314 -8.02 -5.94 -9.32
CA ALA A 314 -7.98 -5.57 -7.90
C ALA A 314 -8.91 -4.39 -7.59
N ASP A 315 -8.92 -3.44 -8.54
CA ASP A 315 -9.52 -2.13 -8.39
C ASP A 315 -10.96 -2.11 -8.92
N PHE A 316 -11.49 -3.26 -9.37
CA PHE A 316 -12.77 -3.34 -10.08
C PHE A 316 -13.56 -4.58 -9.67
N ASN A 317 -14.84 -4.38 -9.33
CA ASN A 317 -15.77 -5.47 -9.02
C ASN A 317 -16.88 -5.63 -10.06
N SER A 318 -16.85 -4.87 -11.16
CA SER A 318 -17.89 -4.90 -12.18
C SER A 318 -17.34 -4.75 -13.59
N VAL A 319 -18.08 -5.29 -14.57
CA VAL A 319 -17.72 -5.30 -15.99
C VAL A 319 -18.93 -4.89 -16.84
N SER A 320 -18.69 -4.17 -17.94
CA SER A 320 -19.72 -3.74 -18.90
C SER A 320 -19.23 -3.86 -20.33
N ILE A 321 -20.14 -4.14 -21.25
CA ILE A 321 -19.98 -3.80 -22.67
C ILE A 321 -20.46 -2.37 -22.84
N TRP A 322 -19.53 -1.44 -22.97
CA TRP A 322 -19.79 -0.01 -22.85
C TRP A 322 -19.57 0.71 -24.17
N CYS A 323 -20.55 1.52 -24.58
CA CYS A 323 -20.42 2.44 -25.70
C CYS A 323 -19.94 3.80 -25.19
N ARG A 324 -18.67 4.12 -25.48
CA ARG A 324 -18.04 5.36 -25.01
C ARG A 324 -18.64 6.60 -25.68
N GLN A 325 -18.95 6.54 -26.98
CA GLN A 325 -19.51 7.68 -27.71
C GLN A 325 -20.83 8.19 -27.13
N PHE A 326 -21.67 7.30 -26.59
CA PHE A 326 -22.97 7.65 -26.03
C PHE A 326 -23.03 7.52 -24.50
N SER A 327 -21.91 7.23 -23.86
CA SER A 327 -21.84 6.94 -22.42
C SER A 327 -22.94 5.97 -21.98
N SER A 328 -23.07 4.84 -22.67
CA SER A 328 -24.20 3.93 -22.55
C SER A 328 -23.75 2.49 -22.30
N ASP A 329 -24.34 1.87 -21.27
CA ASP A 329 -24.15 0.47 -20.93
C ASP A 329 -25.02 -0.43 -21.82
N PHE A 330 -24.38 -1.29 -22.62
CA PHE A 330 -25.10 -2.25 -23.45
C PHE A 330 -25.40 -3.54 -22.70
N GLY A 331 -24.63 -3.83 -21.65
CA GLY A 331 -24.90 -4.90 -20.70
C GLY A 331 -23.75 -5.06 -19.72
N SER A 332 -24.08 -5.27 -18.45
CA SER A 332 -23.10 -5.29 -17.36
C SER A 332 -23.39 -6.32 -16.28
N GLY A 333 -22.39 -6.58 -15.45
CA GLY A 333 -22.50 -7.49 -14.31
C GLY A 333 -21.54 -7.11 -13.19
N VAL A 334 -21.82 -7.62 -12.00
CA VAL A 334 -20.91 -7.55 -10.84
C VAL A 334 -20.30 -8.93 -10.65
N PHE A 335 -18.99 -8.99 -10.43
CA PHE A 335 -18.32 -10.26 -10.15
C PHE A 335 -18.76 -10.79 -8.79
N ALA A 336 -19.12 -12.07 -8.75
CA ALA A 336 -19.48 -12.79 -7.55
C ALA A 336 -18.80 -14.16 -7.54
N PRO A 337 -18.61 -14.77 -6.35
CA PRO A 337 -18.15 -16.16 -6.24
C PRO A 337 -19.01 -17.12 -7.08
N PRO A 338 -18.42 -18.16 -7.70
CA PRO A 338 -19.12 -19.13 -8.55
C PRO A 338 -20.14 -20.01 -7.80
#